data_AF-A0A3D3RJP1-F1
#
_entry.id   AF-A0A3D3RJP1-F1
#
_cell.length_a   1.000
_cell.length_b   1.000
_cell.length_c   1.000
_cell.angle_alpha   90.00
_cell.angle_beta   90.00
_cell.angle_gamma   90.00
#
_symmetry.space_group_name_H-M   'P 1'
#
loop_
_entity.id
_entity.type
_entity.pdbx_description
1 polymer ?
#
loop_
_entity_poly.entity_id
_entity_poly.type
_entity_poly.pdbx_seq_one_letter_code
_entity_poly.pdbx_strand_id
1 'polypeptide(L)'
;KLGSLCEHYQYRNEKAHRAVYDAKATAYCYEQMIRQFGRENPDAFHGNPLFYRPKKWEPATIRQKRYLNDLLKYHKIENTTDMEQLSKSEASKLIDSIILKHGMMNR
;
A
#
# COMPACT_ATOMS: atom_id res chain seq x y z
N LYS A 1 19.63 8.83 -5.25
CA LYS A 1 19.20 7.50 -5.75
C LYS A 1 20.22 6.45 -5.26
N LEU A 2 19.82 5.20 -5.02
CA LEU A 2 20.71 4.16 -4.46
C LEU A 2 22.00 3.96 -5.30
N GLY A 3 21.90 3.98 -6.63
CA GLY A 3 23.07 3.83 -7.51
C GLY A 3 24.17 4.86 -7.27
N SER A 4 23.82 6.13 -7.04
CA SER A 4 24.81 7.18 -6.76
C SER A 4 25.55 6.98 -5.44
N LEU A 5 24.85 6.46 -4.42
CA LEU A 5 25.47 6.11 -3.13
C LEU A 5 26.39 4.90 -3.27
N CYS A 6 25.97 3.90 -4.04
CA CYS A 6 26.80 2.74 -4.35
C CYS A 6 28.09 3.16 -5.07
N GLU A 7 27.99 4.06 -6.05
CA GLU A 7 29.16 4.59 -6.77
C GLU A 7 30.10 5.37 -5.83
N HIS A 8 29.54 6.27 -5.01
CA HIS A 8 30.32 7.05 -4.04
C HIS A 8 31.09 6.16 -3.04
N TYR A 9 30.43 5.12 -2.51
CA TYR A 9 31.04 4.17 -1.58
C TYR A 9 31.68 2.95 -2.27
N GLN A 10 31.87 3.00 -3.59
CA GLN A 10 32.53 1.96 -4.38
C GLN A 10 31.94 0.55 -4.19
N TYR A 11 30.62 0.46 -3.98
CA TYR A 11 29.88 -0.79 -3.86
C TYR A 11 29.31 -1.21 -5.22
N ARG A 12 29.65 -2.42 -5.68
CA ARG A 12 29.09 -2.99 -6.90
C ARG A 12 27.84 -3.82 -6.60
N ASN A 13 26.66 -3.29 -6.95
CA ASN A 13 25.41 -4.05 -6.87
C ASN A 13 25.21 -4.90 -8.14
N GLU A 14 25.63 -6.17 -8.08
CA GLU A 14 25.63 -7.11 -9.23
C GLU A 14 24.24 -7.39 -9.81
N LYS A 15 23.18 -7.30 -9.00
CA LYS A 15 21.80 -7.57 -9.43
C LYS A 15 20.88 -6.44 -8.98
N ALA A 16 21.21 -5.22 -9.40
CA ALA A 16 20.38 -4.04 -9.17
C ALA A 16 18.91 -4.30 -9.54
N HIS A 17 17.98 -3.69 -8.79
CA HIS A 17 16.53 -3.87 -8.89
C HIS A 17 16.00 -5.19 -8.32
N ARG A 18 16.86 -6.15 -7.95
CA ARG A 18 16.43 -7.28 -7.12
C ARG A 18 16.35 -6.81 -5.68
N ALA A 19 15.16 -6.91 -5.08
CA ALA A 19 14.88 -6.43 -3.72
C ALA A 19 15.95 -6.83 -2.68
N VAL A 20 16.38 -8.10 -2.69
CA VAL A 20 17.42 -8.59 -1.76
C VAL A 20 18.77 -7.93 -1.99
N TYR A 21 19.15 -7.67 -3.24
CA TYR A 21 20.43 -7.05 -3.57
C TYR A 21 20.41 -5.54 -3.30
N ASP A 22 19.29 -4.87 -3.59
CA ASP A 22 19.11 -3.47 -3.25
C ASP A 22 19.09 -3.25 -1.72
N ALA A 23 18.49 -4.17 -0.96
CA ALA A 23 18.54 -4.14 0.51
C ALA A 23 19.98 -4.27 1.03
N LYS A 24 20.78 -5.20 0.49
CA LYS A 24 22.20 -5.35 0.86
C LYS A 24 23.03 -4.12 0.51
N ALA A 25 22.86 -3.59 -0.70
CA ALA A 25 23.55 -2.39 -1.15
C ALA A 25 23.20 -1.18 -0.27
N THR A 26 21.93 -1.03 0.09
CA THR A 26 21.44 0.04 0.96
C THR A 26 22.01 -0.09 2.37
N ALA A 27 22.01 -1.30 2.95
CA ALA A 27 22.59 -1.55 4.26
C ALA A 27 24.08 -1.19 4.30
N TYR A 28 24.83 -1.60 3.27
CA TYR A 28 26.24 -1.23 3.14
C TYR A 28 26.45 0.29 3.08
N CYS A 29 25.69 1.00 2.22
CA CYS A 29 25.78 2.45 2.13
C CYS A 29 25.45 3.13 3.46
N TYR A 30 24.40 2.65 4.15
CA TYR A 30 23.99 3.16 5.45
C TYR A 30 25.09 3.01 6.51
N GLU A 31 25.77 1.87 6.57
CA GLU A 31 26.91 1.65 7.46
C GLU A 31 28.07 2.62 7.16
N GLN A 32 28.38 2.87 5.89
CA GLN A 32 29.42 3.85 5.53
C GLN A 32 29.05 5.27 5.97
N MET A 33 27.77 5.65 5.80
CA MET A 33 27.27 6.95 6.26
C MET A 33 27.36 7.09 7.79
N ILE A 34 27.05 6.03 8.56
CA ILE A 34 27.23 6.04 10.02
C ILE A 34 28.71 6.26 10.38
N ARG A 35 29.63 5.55 9.71
CA ARG A 35 31.06 5.69 9.98
C ARG A 35 31.57 7.11 9.70
N GLN A 36 31.05 7.73 8.64
CA GLN A 36 31.48 9.05 8.19
C GLN A 36 30.84 10.18 8.99
N PHE A 37 29.55 10.09 9.28
CA PHE A 37 28.77 11.21 9.81
C PHE A 37 28.10 10.95 11.16
N GLY A 38 28.13 9.71 11.66
CA GLY A 38 27.42 9.31 12.88
C GLY A 38 27.90 9.99 14.15
N ARG A 39 29.14 10.52 14.17
CA ARG A 39 29.65 11.34 15.30
C ARG A 39 29.13 12.77 15.27
N GLU A 40 29.00 13.35 14.08
CA GLU A 40 28.58 14.74 13.89
C GLU A 40 27.06 14.88 14.00
N ASN A 41 26.31 13.86 13.59
CA ASN A 41 24.85 13.84 13.65
C ASN A 41 24.31 12.45 14.01
N PRO A 42 24.41 12.03 15.28
CA PRO A 42 23.97 10.70 15.72
C PRO A 42 22.46 10.48 15.55
N ASP A 43 21.66 11.51 15.77
CA ASP A 43 20.18 11.42 15.71
C ASP A 43 19.64 11.11 14.31
N ALA A 44 20.37 11.47 13.25
CA ALA A 44 20.03 11.11 11.88
C ALA A 44 20.10 9.59 11.62
N PHE A 45 20.78 8.82 12.47
CA PHE A 45 20.99 7.38 12.34
C PHE A 45 20.29 6.56 13.44
N HIS A 46 19.54 7.21 14.33
CA HIS A 46 18.75 6.54 15.34
C HIS A 46 17.41 6.05 14.76
N GLY A 47 17.01 4.84 15.16
CA GLY A 47 15.70 4.32 14.82
C GLY A 47 14.60 5.08 15.56
N ASN A 48 13.57 5.51 14.82
CA ASN A 48 12.39 6.13 15.42
C ASN A 48 11.28 5.08 15.64
N PRO A 49 10.40 5.28 16.63
CA PRO A 49 9.21 4.46 16.77
C PRO A 49 8.40 4.40 15.47
N LEU A 50 8.06 3.19 15.04
CA LEU A 50 7.21 3.01 13.87
C LEU A 50 5.77 3.40 14.22
N PHE A 51 5.31 4.57 13.77
CA PHE A 51 3.90 4.98 13.88
C PHE A 51 3.04 4.30 12.81
N TYR A 52 3.05 2.97 12.76
CA TYR A 52 2.19 2.21 11.88
C TYR A 52 0.77 2.14 12.46
N ARG A 53 -0.20 2.71 11.73
CA ARG A 53 -1.62 2.53 12.03
C ARG A 53 -2.16 1.49 11.07
N PRO A 54 -2.44 0.25 11.52
CA PRO A 54 -3.07 -0.73 10.66
C PRO A 54 -4.39 -0.17 10.14
N LYS A 55 -4.70 -0.47 8.88
CA LYS A 55 -5.97 -0.06 8.29
C LYS A 55 -7.09 -0.71 9.10
N LYS A 56 -7.92 0.11 9.76
CA LYS A 56 -9.07 -0.40 10.52
C LYS A 56 -10.04 -1.07 9.56
N TRP A 57 -10.37 -2.31 9.84
CA TRP A 57 -11.51 -2.97 9.21
C TRP A 57 -12.78 -2.37 9.83
N GLU A 58 -13.60 -1.76 8.99
CA GLU A 58 -14.92 -1.24 9.37
C GLU A 58 -15.96 -1.96 8.52
N PRO A 59 -17.05 -2.49 9.09
CA PRO A 59 -18.09 -3.15 8.32
C PRO A 59 -18.76 -2.15 7.34
N ALA A 60 -19.29 -2.68 6.24
CA ALA A 60 -20.03 -1.90 5.27
C ALA A 60 -21.25 -1.26 5.94
N THR A 61 -21.46 0.03 5.66
CA THR A 61 -22.61 0.76 6.20
C THR A 61 -23.91 0.22 5.61
N ILE A 62 -25.03 0.36 6.34
CA ILE A 62 -26.37 0.01 5.86
C ILE A 62 -26.65 0.66 4.50
N ARG A 63 -26.24 1.93 4.31
CA ARG A 63 -26.42 2.66 3.05
C ARG A 63 -25.64 2.04 1.90
N GLN A 64 -24.39 1.62 2.13
CA GLN A 64 -23.58 0.94 1.12
C GLN A 64 -24.18 -0.42 0.76
N LYS A 65 -24.58 -1.23 1.76
CA LYS A 65 -25.21 -2.53 1.52
C LYS A 65 -26.48 -2.39 0.69
N ARG A 66 -27.35 -1.42 1.04
CA ARG A 66 -28.58 -1.14 0.30
C ARG A 66 -28.29 -0.73 -1.13
N TYR A 67 -27.41 0.26 -1.33
CA TYR A 67 -27.08 0.75 -2.67
C TYR A 67 -26.43 -0.31 -3.56
N LEU A 68 -25.54 -1.14 -3.00
CA LEU A 68 -24.95 -2.26 -3.71
C LEU A 68 -26.01 -3.31 -4.09
N ASN A 69 -26.93 -3.65 -3.18
CA ASN A 69 -28.05 -4.54 -3.49
C ASN A 69 -28.96 -3.98 -4.60
N ASP A 70 -29.24 -2.68 -4.58
CA ASP A 70 -30.05 -2.02 -5.62
C ASP A 70 -29.33 -2.09 -6.98
N LEU A 71 -28.02 -1.83 -7.02
CA LEU A 71 -27.20 -1.96 -8.22
C LEU A 71 -27.19 -3.38 -8.78
N LEU A 72 -26.99 -4.39 -7.93
CA LEU A 72 -26.98 -5.79 -8.34
C LEU A 72 -28.33 -6.20 -8.94
N LYS A 73 -29.44 -5.79 -8.31
CA LYS A 73 -30.78 -6.04 -8.82
C LYS A 73 -31.04 -5.32 -10.15
N TYR A 74 -30.69 -4.04 -10.24
CA TYR A 74 -30.90 -3.22 -11.43
C TYR A 74 -30.18 -3.79 -12.66
N HIS A 75 -28.93 -4.20 -12.49
CA HIS A 75 -28.10 -4.77 -13.55
C HIS A 75 -28.25 -6.29 -13.70
N LYS A 76 -29.16 -6.92 -12.93
CA LYS A 76 -29.41 -8.37 -12.91
C LYS A 76 -28.14 -9.20 -12.69
N ILE A 77 -27.26 -8.73 -11.82
CA ILE A 77 -26.02 -9.40 -11.44
C ILE A 77 -26.36 -10.37 -10.30
N GLU A 78 -25.95 -11.63 -10.45
CA GLU A 78 -26.10 -12.63 -9.40
C GLU A 78 -25.27 -12.22 -8.16
N ASN A 79 -25.93 -12.09 -7.01
CA ASN A 79 -25.25 -11.72 -5.78
C ASN A 79 -24.60 -12.95 -5.12
N THR A 80 -23.30 -13.10 -5.31
CA THR A 80 -22.47 -14.11 -4.63
C THR A 80 -21.74 -13.56 -3.41
N THR A 81 -21.93 -12.28 -3.08
CA THR A 81 -21.17 -11.60 -2.04
C THR A 81 -21.91 -11.65 -0.70
N ASP A 82 -21.23 -12.10 0.35
CA ASP A 82 -21.76 -12.00 1.73
C ASP A 82 -21.72 -10.53 2.18
N MET A 83 -22.88 -9.89 2.12
CA MET A 83 -23.06 -8.49 2.46
C MET A 83 -22.78 -8.18 3.94
N GLU A 84 -22.83 -9.17 4.83
CA GLU A 84 -22.54 -9.00 6.25
C GLU A 84 -21.04 -8.98 6.56
N GLN A 85 -20.22 -9.60 5.71
CA GLN A 85 -18.77 -9.65 5.89
C GLN A 85 -18.00 -8.56 5.12
N LEU A 86 -18.70 -7.75 4.31
CA LEU A 86 -18.06 -6.68 3.57
C LEU A 86 -17.52 -5.59 4.50
N SER A 87 -16.26 -5.20 4.27
CA SER A 87 -15.76 -3.93 4.79
C SER A 87 -16.32 -2.75 4.00
N LYS A 88 -16.33 -1.58 4.63
CA LYS A 88 -16.65 -0.29 4.01
C LYS A 88 -15.86 -0.05 2.73
N SER A 89 -14.59 -0.45 2.69
CA SER A 89 -13.74 -0.24 1.51
C SER A 89 -13.99 -1.25 0.39
N GLU A 90 -14.36 -2.49 0.71
CA GLU A 90 -14.74 -3.48 -0.29
C GLU A 90 -16.08 -3.14 -0.91
N ALA A 91 -17.06 -2.74 -0.08
CA ALA A 91 -18.37 -2.30 -0.58
C ALA A 91 -18.24 -1.10 -1.54
N SER A 92 -17.43 -0.08 -1.21
CA SER A 92 -17.16 1.04 -2.12
C SER A 92 -16.51 0.57 -3.43
N LYS A 93 -15.48 -0.28 -3.38
CA LYS A 93 -14.83 -0.81 -4.58
C LYS A 93 -15.79 -1.60 -5.46
N LEU A 94 -16.67 -2.41 -4.87
CA LEU A 94 -17.68 -3.18 -5.61
C LEU A 94 -18.67 -2.25 -6.31
N ILE A 95 -19.20 -1.26 -5.58
CA ILE A 95 -20.08 -0.22 -6.14
C ILE A 95 -19.42 0.47 -7.33
N ASP A 96 -18.20 0.98 -7.15
CA ASP A 96 -17.46 1.69 -8.20
C ASP A 96 -17.21 0.78 -9.40
N SER A 97 -16.88 -0.49 -9.17
CA SER A 97 -16.63 -1.47 -10.23
C SER A 97 -17.89 -1.81 -11.04
N ILE A 98 -19.06 -1.87 -10.39
CA ILE A 98 -20.34 -2.12 -11.07
C ILE A 98 -20.71 -0.89 -11.88
N ILE A 99 -20.59 0.32 -11.32
CA ILE A 99 -20.86 1.57 -12.02
C ILE A 99 -19.96 1.71 -13.25
N LEU A 100 -18.67 1.39 -13.12
CA LEU A 100 -17.72 1.46 -14.23
C LEU A 100 -18.08 0.51 -15.37
N LYS A 101 -18.56 -0.71 -15.05
CA LYS A 101 -18.87 -1.74 -16.04
C LYS A 101 -20.27 -1.63 -16.65
N HIS A 102 -21.25 -1.23 -15.84
CA HIS A 102 -22.67 -1.31 -16.21
C HIS A 102 -23.37 0.06 -16.20
N GLY A 103 -22.71 1.11 -15.70
CA GLY A 103 -23.29 2.44 -15.56
C GLY A 103 -24.04 2.64 -14.24
N MET A 104 -24.43 3.88 -13.99
CA MET A 104 -25.27 4.24 -12.84
C MET A 104 -26.72 3.78 -13.05
N MET A 105 -27.48 3.62 -11.96
CA MET A 105 -28.92 3.41 -12.06
C MET A 105 -29.59 4.67 -12.61
N ASN A 106 -30.27 4.56 -13.75
CA ASN A 106 -31.09 5.65 -14.27
C ASN A 106 -32.32 5.79 -13.38
N ARG A 107 -32.55 7.00 -12.87
CA ARG A 107 -33.75 7.37 -12.10
C ARG A 107 -34.88 7.78 -13.03
#